data_AF-A0A9X9F136-F1
#
_entry.id   AF-A0A9X9F136-F1
#
_cell.length_a   1.000
_cell.length_b   1.000
_cell.length_c   1.000
_cell.angle_alpha   90.00
_cell.angle_beta   90.00
_cell.angle_gamma   90.00
#
_symmetry.space_group_name_H-M   'P 1'
#
loop_
_entity.id
_entity.type
_entity.pdbx_description
1 polymer ?
#
loop_
_entity_poly.entity_id
_entity_poly.type
_entity_poly.pdbx_seq_one_letter_code
_entity_poly.pdbx_strand_id
1 'polypeptide(L)'
;IAGVSTRLKEKFPNIKIIAVDSQGSIIFGDKPRKRYIPGIGASMIPGMVKKALIDDVIIVPEVHTVAGCYELFNRHAIFAGGSSGTSYYAIQKYFENRDVQNTPNVVFLCPDNGQAYTS
;
A
#
# COMPACT_ATOMS: atom_id res chain seq x y z
N ILE A 1 1.53 8.42 -4.30
CA ILE A 1 2.88 8.20 -3.75
C ILE A 1 3.91 9.25 -4.17
N ALA A 2 4.02 9.63 -5.46
CA ALA A 2 5.09 10.49 -5.96
C ALA A 2 5.29 11.81 -5.18
N GLY A 3 4.28 12.68 -5.10
CA GLY A 3 4.41 13.95 -4.38
C GLY A 3 4.79 13.81 -2.90
N VAL A 4 4.21 12.82 -2.21
CA VAL A 4 4.52 12.53 -0.79
C VAL A 4 5.96 12.06 -0.64
N SER A 5 6.44 11.17 -1.52
CA SER A 5 7.80 10.63 -1.46
C SER A 5 8.87 11.72 -1.61
N THR A 6 8.69 12.64 -2.55
CA THR A 6 9.60 13.78 -2.76
C THR A 6 9.64 14.66 -1.52
N ARG A 7 8.47 15.11 -1.04
CA ARG A 7 8.39 16.02 0.11
C ARG A 7 8.89 15.41 1.41
N LEU A 8 8.61 14.13 1.64
CA LEU A 8 9.09 13.45 2.85
C LEU A 8 10.60 13.25 2.82
N LYS A 9 11.20 12.89 1.67
CA LYS A 9 12.66 12.74 1.57
C LYS A 9 13.41 14.07 1.66
N GLU A 10 12.81 15.19 1.22
CA GLU A 10 13.36 16.54 1.47
C GLU A 10 13.51 16.82 2.96
N LYS A 11 12.48 16.49 3.77
CA LYS A 11 12.44 16.79 5.20
C LYS A 11 13.12 15.72 6.07
N PHE A 12 13.04 14.46 5.66
CA PHE A 12 13.54 13.29 6.38
C PHE A 12 14.35 12.42 5.40
N PRO A 13 15.63 12.73 5.15
CA PRO A 13 16.43 12.06 4.12
C PRO A 13 16.54 10.53 4.29
N ASN A 14 16.47 10.05 5.53
CA ASN A 14 16.57 8.63 5.87
C ASN A 14 15.22 7.89 5.83
N ILE A 15 14.11 8.57 5.53
CA ILE A 15 12.81 7.91 5.46
C ILE A 15 12.79 6.88 4.32
N LYS A 16 12.20 5.72 4.61
CA LYS A 16 11.92 4.68 3.62
C LYS A 16 10.52 4.86 3.05
N ILE A 17 10.44 4.95 1.74
CA ILE A 17 9.20 5.06 0.97
C ILE A 17 8.94 3.70 0.34
N ILE A 18 7.92 3.02 0.84
CA ILE A 18 7.52 1.69 0.36
C ILE A 18 6.29 1.86 -0.53
N ALA A 19 6.39 1.46 -1.79
CA ALA A 19 5.23 1.40 -2.67
C ALA A 19 4.44 0.13 -2.42
N VAL A 20 3.12 0.25 -2.35
CA VAL A 20 2.22 -0.89 -2.23
C VAL A 20 1.40 -0.97 -3.50
N ASP A 21 1.30 -2.18 -4.06
CA ASP A 21 0.50 -2.44 -5.25
C ASP A 21 -0.22 -3.78 -5.15
N SER A 22 -1.24 -3.97 -5.98
CA SER A 22 -2.02 -5.21 -6.03
C SER A 22 -1.44 -6.20 -7.04
N GLN A 23 -1.54 -7.48 -6.73
CA GLN A 23 -1.24 -8.54 -7.68
C GLN A 23 -2.08 -8.37 -8.95
N GLY A 24 -1.44 -8.50 -10.12
CA GLY A 24 -2.09 -8.22 -11.41
C GLY A 24 -1.94 -6.79 -11.91
N SER A 25 -1.38 -5.88 -11.12
CA SER A 25 -1.02 -4.52 -11.53
C SER A 25 0.34 -4.50 -12.22
N ILE A 26 0.47 -3.76 -13.32
CA ILE A 26 1.72 -3.68 -14.07
C ILE A 26 2.60 -2.49 -13.68
N ILE A 27 2.19 -1.67 -12.70
CA ILE A 27 2.91 -0.43 -12.33
C ILE A 27 4.37 -0.74 -11.96
N PHE A 28 4.58 -1.83 -11.22
CA PHE A 28 5.90 -2.27 -10.76
C PHE A 28 6.32 -3.63 -11.36
N GLY A 29 5.76 -4.00 -12.52
CA GLY A 29 6.22 -5.14 -13.30
C GLY A 29 5.63 -6.51 -12.96
N ASP A 30 4.52 -6.60 -12.20
CA ASP A 30 3.80 -7.86 -12.07
C ASP A 30 3.06 -8.21 -13.38
N LYS A 31 2.73 -9.50 -13.55
CA LYS A 31 1.98 -9.98 -14.71
C LYS A 31 0.52 -9.51 -14.65
N PRO A 32 -0.03 -8.93 -15.73
CA PRO A 32 -1.39 -8.43 -15.74
C PRO A 32 -2.38 -9.56 -15.45
N ARG A 33 -3.29 -9.32 -14.51
CA ARG A 33 -4.38 -10.24 -14.14
C ARG A 33 -5.66 -9.44 -13.89
N LYS A 34 -6.80 -10.13 -13.98
CA LYS A 34 -8.08 -9.56 -13.54
C LYS A 34 -7.96 -9.22 -12.05
N ARG A 35 -8.33 -8.00 -11.71
CA ARG A 35 -8.43 -7.50 -10.34
C ARG A 35 -9.89 -7.20 -10.04
N TYR A 36 -10.32 -7.55 -8.84
CA TYR A 36 -11.70 -7.43 -8.38
C TYR A 36 -11.89 -6.24 -7.43
N ILE A 37 -10.85 -5.86 -6.70
CA ILE A 37 -10.85 -4.75 -5.77
C ILE A 37 -10.41 -3.48 -6.49
N PRO A 38 -11.25 -2.44 -6.57
CA PRO A 38 -10.91 -1.20 -7.25
C PRO A 38 -9.98 -0.32 -6.41
N GLY A 39 -9.54 0.79 -7.01
CA GLY A 39 -8.79 1.85 -6.33
C GLY A 39 -7.27 1.68 -6.33
N ILE A 40 -6.75 0.45 -6.25
CA ILE A 40 -5.30 0.18 -6.26
C ILE A 40 -4.86 -0.71 -7.44
N GLY A 41 -3.70 -0.35 -8.01
CA GLY A 41 -3.10 -1.00 -9.17
C GLY A 41 -3.65 -0.52 -10.51
N ALA A 42 -2.87 -0.71 -11.57
CA ALA A 42 -3.21 -0.25 -12.91
C ALA A 42 -2.75 -1.21 -14.00
N SER A 43 -3.45 -1.14 -15.14
CA SER A 43 -3.10 -1.87 -16.37
C SER A 43 -2.21 -1.05 -17.31
N MET A 44 -1.68 0.07 -16.82
CA MET A 44 -0.72 0.94 -17.48
C MET A 44 0.23 1.52 -16.42
N ILE A 45 1.46 1.86 -16.79
CA ILE A 45 2.41 2.51 -15.88
C ILE A 45 2.18 4.03 -15.93
N PRO A 46 1.71 4.67 -14.83
CA PRO A 46 1.46 6.11 -14.84
C PRO A 46 2.77 6.90 -14.90
N GLY A 47 2.82 7.95 -15.73
CA GLY A 47 4.02 8.78 -15.87
C GLY A 47 4.47 9.44 -14.55
N MET A 48 3.54 9.66 -13.62
CA MET A 48 3.84 10.21 -12.29
C MET A 48 4.67 9.27 -11.41
N VAL A 49 4.61 7.94 -11.62
CA VAL A 49 5.40 6.98 -10.86
C VAL A 49 6.90 7.16 -11.10
N LYS A 50 7.29 7.62 -12.30
CA LYS A 50 8.69 7.96 -12.62
C LYS A 50 9.27 9.10 -11.77
N LYS A 51 8.40 9.90 -11.13
CA LYS A 51 8.80 10.99 -10.24
C LYS A 51 8.81 10.57 -8.77
N ALA A 52 8.38 9.35 -8.45
CA ALA A 52 8.36 8.84 -7.10
C ALA A 52 9.76 8.37 -6.68
N LEU A 53 10.14 8.71 -5.44
CA LEU A 53 11.38 8.22 -4.83
C LEU A 53 11.02 7.01 -3.96
N ILE A 54 11.14 5.81 -4.53
CA ILE A 54 10.70 4.55 -3.92
C ILE A 54 11.92 3.72 -3.51
N ASP A 55 11.94 3.27 -2.25
CA ASP A 55 13.02 2.41 -1.71
C ASP A 55 12.70 0.91 -1.88
N ASP A 56 11.43 0.53 -1.82
CA ASP A 56 10.98 -0.86 -1.94
C ASP A 56 9.54 -0.94 -2.44
N VAL A 57 9.13 -2.12 -2.90
CA VAL A 57 7.78 -2.40 -3.40
C VAL A 57 7.22 -3.67 -2.78
N ILE A 58 5.99 -3.61 -2.28
CA ILE A 58 5.24 -4.78 -1.82
C ILE A 58 4.03 -5.01 -2.73
N ILE A 59 3.99 -6.19 -3.37
CA ILE A 59 2.85 -6.64 -4.16
C ILE A 59 1.96 -7.53 -3.30
N VAL A 60 0.69 -7.15 -3.17
CA VAL A 60 -0.27 -7.80 -2.28
C VAL A 60 -1.33 -8.56 -3.10
N PRO A 61 -1.52 -9.87 -2.88
CA PRO A 61 -2.66 -10.61 -3.38
C PRO A 61 -3.99 -10.07 -2.86
N GLU A 62 -5.02 -9.98 -3.70
CA GLU A 62 -6.32 -9.38 -3.32
C GLU A 62 -7.02 -10.09 -2.16
N VAL A 63 -6.80 -11.40 -1.99
CA VAL A 63 -7.31 -12.16 -0.83
C VAL A 63 -6.81 -11.59 0.50
N HIS A 64 -5.60 -11.03 0.51
CA HIS A 64 -5.02 -10.42 1.70
C HIS A 64 -5.48 -8.97 1.91
N THR A 65 -5.96 -8.29 0.86
CA THR A 65 -6.61 -6.98 1.01
C THR A 65 -7.82 -7.07 1.93
N VAL A 66 -8.69 -8.06 1.71
CA VAL A 66 -9.91 -8.26 2.50
C VAL A 66 -9.54 -8.55 3.96
N ALA A 67 -8.58 -9.45 4.19
CA ALA A 67 -8.06 -9.75 5.53
C ALA A 67 -7.50 -8.49 6.22
N GLY A 68 -6.75 -7.67 5.48
CA GLY A 68 -6.21 -6.39 5.98
C GLY A 68 -7.30 -5.40 6.37
N CYS A 69 -8.38 -5.28 5.60
CA CYS A 69 -9.53 -4.44 5.96
C CYS A 69 -10.20 -4.91 7.27
N TYR A 70 -10.46 -6.22 7.40
CA TYR A 70 -11.07 -6.76 8.61
C TYR A 70 -10.18 -6.59 9.84
N GLU A 71 -8.88 -6.84 9.72
CA GLU A 71 -7.96 -6.64 10.84
C GLU A 71 -7.88 -5.16 11.25
N LEU A 72 -7.78 -4.25 10.27
CA LEU A 72 -7.75 -2.81 10.52
C LEU A 72 -9.00 -2.34 11.28
N PHE A 73 -10.18 -2.82 10.89
CA PHE A 73 -11.43 -2.52 11.59
C PHE A 73 -11.45 -3.13 13.00
N ASN A 74 -11.15 -4.43 13.13
CA ASN A 74 -11.26 -5.14 14.40
C ASN A 74 -10.28 -4.62 15.46
N ARG A 75 -9.08 -4.19 15.05
CA ARG A 75 -8.03 -3.75 15.99
C ARG A 75 -8.06 -2.26 16.28
N HIS A 76 -8.49 -1.45 15.31
CA HIS A 76 -8.39 0.02 15.39
C HIS A 76 -9.71 0.75 15.18
N ALA A 77 -10.82 0.03 14.97
CA ALA A 77 -12.14 0.59 14.64
C ALA A 77 -12.15 1.48 13.38
N ILE A 78 -11.22 1.25 12.45
CA ILE A 78 -11.11 2.00 11.20
C ILE A 78 -11.79 1.22 10.08
N PHE A 79 -12.96 1.71 9.64
CA PHE A 79 -13.71 1.14 8.52
C PHE A 79 -13.31 1.80 7.19
N ALA A 80 -12.27 1.27 6.54
CA ALA A 80 -11.66 1.84 5.34
C ALA A 80 -11.80 0.94 4.10
N GLY A 81 -11.61 1.52 2.91
CA GLY A 81 -11.72 0.81 1.64
C GLY A 81 -10.55 -0.12 1.33
N GLY A 82 -10.67 -0.87 0.22
CA GLY A 82 -9.73 -1.93 -0.14
C GLY A 82 -8.26 -1.49 -0.21
N SER A 83 -7.96 -0.33 -0.80
CA SER A 83 -6.58 0.18 -0.89
C SER A 83 -5.93 0.40 0.49
N SER A 84 -6.73 0.76 1.50
CA SER A 84 -6.30 0.93 2.89
C SER A 84 -5.96 -0.41 3.53
N GLY A 85 -6.82 -1.42 3.36
CA GLY A 85 -6.55 -2.79 3.83
C GLY A 85 -5.32 -3.41 3.18
N THR A 86 -5.12 -3.18 1.88
CA THR A 86 -3.90 -3.60 1.16
C THR A 86 -2.65 -2.98 1.77
N SER A 87 -2.68 -1.67 2.06
CA SER A 87 -1.55 -0.96 2.67
C SER A 87 -1.28 -1.44 4.09
N TYR A 88 -2.33 -1.67 4.88
CA TYR A 88 -2.20 -2.17 6.25
C TYR A 88 -1.58 -3.57 6.28
N TYR A 89 -2.06 -4.50 5.44
CA TYR A 89 -1.47 -5.82 5.30
C TYR A 89 -0.01 -5.75 4.82
N ALA A 90 0.30 -4.87 3.86
CA ALA A 90 1.65 -4.70 3.34
C ALA A 90 2.64 -4.27 4.42
N ILE A 91 2.24 -3.45 5.40
CA ILE A 91 3.09 -3.07 6.54
C ILE A 91 3.53 -4.30 7.31
N GLN A 92 2.59 -5.16 7.70
CA GLN A 92 2.88 -6.38 8.46
C GLN A 92 3.81 -7.29 7.67
N LYS A 93 3.50 -7.49 6.38
CA LYS A 93 4.31 -8.32 5.49
C LYS A 93 5.71 -7.77 5.28
N TYR A 94 5.85 -6.45 5.21
CA TYR A 94 7.14 -5.77 5.09
C TYR A 94 8.03 -6.04 6.31
N PHE A 95 7.47 -6.07 7.51
CA PHE A 95 8.27 -6.29 8.73
C PHE A 95 8.43 -7.76 9.13
N GLU A 96 7.63 -8.68 8.59
CA GLU A 96 7.64 -10.12 8.96
C GLU A 96 9.04 -10.77 8.95
N ASN A 97 9.90 -10.39 7.99
CA ASN A 97 11.24 -10.97 7.83
C ASN A 97 12.37 -9.95 7.97
N ARG A 98 12.09 -8.79 8.58
CA ARG A 98 13.09 -7.74 8.77
C ARG A 98 13.41 -7.62 10.25
N ASP A 99 14.67 -7.81 10.59
CA ASP A 99 15.16 -7.49 11.93
C ASP A 99 15.22 -5.96 12.07
N VAL A 100 14.25 -5.41 12.77
CA VAL A 100 14.17 -3.98 13.03
C VAL A 100 14.78 -3.75 14.41
N GLN A 101 16.02 -3.25 14.44
CA GLN A 101 16.76 -3.00 15.68
C GLN A 101 15.98 -2.13 16.69
N ASN A 102 15.09 -1.27 16.18
CA ASN A 102 14.19 -0.43 16.97
C ASN A 102 12.77 -0.51 16.39
N THR A 103 11.75 -0.33 17.24
CA THR A 103 10.36 -0.20 16.79
C THR A 103 10.23 0.96 15.80
N PRO A 104 9.89 0.70 14.53
CA PRO A 104 9.85 1.75 13.51
C PRO A 104 8.60 2.61 13.66
N ASN A 105 8.74 3.91 13.40
CA ASN A 105 7.59 4.79 13.19
C ASN A 105 7.09 4.64 11.76
N VAL A 106 5.87 4.15 11.60
CA VAL A 106 5.27 3.84 10.30
C VAL A 106 4.06 4.74 10.06
N VAL A 107 3.97 5.30 8.86
CA VAL A 107 2.82 6.09 8.40
C VAL A 107 2.30 5.45 7.10
N PHE A 108 0.99 5.31 7.01
CA PHE A 108 0.30 4.95 5.77
C PHE A 108 -0.95 5.83 5.60
N LEU A 109 -1.54 5.77 4.41
CA LEU A 109 -2.71 6.58 4.06
C LEU A 109 -3.90 5.66 3.84
N CYS A 110 -5.06 6.06 4.36
CA CYS A 110 -6.36 5.45 4.05
C CYS A 110 -7.09 6.37 3.06
N PRO A 111 -7.13 6.06 1.74
CA PRO A 111 -7.65 6.99 0.73
C PRO A 111 -9.17 7.19 0.80
N ASP A 112 -9.90 6.16 1.25
CA ASP A 112 -11.37 6.14 1.28
C ASP A 112 -11.93 5.29 2.43
N ASN A 113 -13.22 5.49 2.71
CA ASN A 113 -13.95 4.72 3.71
C ASN A 113 -14.49 3.38 3.16
N GLY A 114 -14.93 2.49 4.04
CA GLY A 114 -15.44 1.17 3.67
C GLY A 114 -16.88 1.15 3.13
N GLN A 115 -17.64 2.25 3.23
CA GLN A 115 -19.08 2.26 2.96
C GLN A 115 -19.41 1.95 1.49
N ALA A 116 -18.55 2.34 0.56
CA ALA A 116 -18.75 2.10 -0.87
C ALA A 116 -18.57 0.62 -1.28
N TYR A 117 -18.19 -0.26 -0.35
CA TYR A 117 -17.79 -1.65 -0.62
C TYR A 117 -18.64 -2.69 0.13
N THR A 118 -19.79 -2.29 0.67
CA THR A 118 -20.67 -3.16 1.48
C THR A 118 -21.74 -3.90 0.70
N SER A 119 -21.86 -3.62 -0.60
CA SER A 119 -22.87 -4.20 -1.51
C SER A 119 -22.36 -5.38 -2.32
#